data_AF-A0A9E2MJ43-F1
#
_entry.id   AF-A0A9E2MJ43-F1
#
_cell.length_a   1.000
_cell.length_b   1.000
_cell.length_c   1.000
_cell.angle_alpha   90.00
_cell.angle_beta   90.00
_cell.angle_gamma   90.00
#
_symmetry.space_group_name_H-M   'P 1'
#
loop_
_entity.id
_entity.type
_entity.pdbx_description
1 polymer ?
#
loop_
_entity_poly.entity_id
_entity_poly.type
_entity_poly.pdbx_seq_one_letter_code
_entity_poly.pdbx_strand_id
1 'polypeptide(L)'
;VTFLRSSAKPFQALPFIESGGHERWNLTPREIAILCASHTGTDEHVSVLQEIQGKIEVTQADLLCGIHAPIDAPTREALRERGEEPTPNRHNCSGKHTGMLAHARLFNFPIADYINPEHPVQKRIL
;
A
#
# COMPACT_ATOMS: atom_id res chain seq x y z
N VAL A 1 -16.07 19.29 -13.30
CA VAL A 1 -16.13 17.87 -12.89
C VAL A 1 -15.01 17.62 -11.89
N THR A 2 -15.29 17.04 -10.73
CA THR A 2 -14.28 16.73 -9.70
C THR A 2 -14.01 15.23 -9.72
N PHE A 3 -12.73 14.83 -9.80
CA PHE A 3 -12.32 13.42 -9.83
C PHE A 3 -11.92 12.92 -8.43
N LEU A 4 -12.26 11.67 -8.11
CA LEU A 4 -11.85 10.99 -6.89
C LEU A 4 -10.39 10.56 -7.01
N ARG A 5 -9.46 11.49 -6.76
CA ARG A 5 -8.01 11.22 -6.81
C ARG A 5 -7.60 10.26 -5.69
N SER A 6 -7.25 10.80 -4.52
CA SER A 6 -6.80 9.97 -3.40
C SER A 6 -7.94 9.47 -2.51
N SER A 7 -9.14 10.02 -2.66
CA SER A 7 -10.34 9.60 -1.94
C SER A 7 -10.90 8.26 -2.43
N ALA A 8 -10.42 7.76 -3.57
CA ALA A 8 -10.85 6.46 -4.12
C ALA A 8 -10.23 5.24 -3.41
N LYS A 9 -9.20 5.42 -2.55
CA LYS A 9 -8.45 4.30 -1.95
C LYS A 9 -9.30 3.27 -1.19
N PRO A 10 -10.32 3.65 -0.39
CA PRO A 10 -11.20 2.66 0.22
C PRO A 10 -11.94 1.80 -0.81
N PHE A 11 -12.37 2.40 -1.93
CA PHE A 11 -12.99 1.67 -3.03
C PHE A 11 -12.00 0.74 -3.76
N GLN A 12 -10.72 1.10 -3.81
CA GLN A 12 -9.67 0.23 -4.36
C GLN A 12 -9.39 -0.97 -3.45
N ALA A 13 -9.55 -0.82 -2.13
CA ALA A 13 -9.39 -1.90 -1.16
C ALA A 13 -10.63 -2.80 -1.05
N LEU A 14 -11.82 -2.26 -1.36
CA LEU A 14 -13.10 -2.94 -1.14
C LEU A 14 -13.19 -4.33 -1.79
N PRO A 15 -12.82 -4.55 -3.07
CA PRO A 15 -12.90 -5.89 -3.67
C PRO A 15 -12.04 -6.94 -2.96
N PHE A 16 -10.89 -6.52 -2.40
CA PHE A 16 -10.03 -7.39 -1.59
C PHE A 16 -10.70 -7.75 -0.26
N ILE A 17 -11.35 -6.77 0.40
CA ILE A 17 -12.09 -6.98 1.64
C ILE A 17 -13.28 -7.91 1.43
N GLU A 18 -14.11 -7.63 0.41
CA GLU A 18 -15.30 -8.43 0.06
C GLU A 18 -14.95 -9.86 -0.38
N SER A 19 -13.75 -10.06 -0.91
CA SER A 19 -13.24 -11.38 -1.26
C SER A 19 -12.66 -12.17 -0.07
N GLY A 20 -12.82 -11.69 1.17
CA GLY A 20 -12.30 -12.33 2.38
C GLY A 20 -10.78 -12.19 2.55
N GLY A 21 -10.14 -11.24 1.83
CA GLY A 21 -8.68 -11.07 1.87
C GLY A 21 -8.17 -10.71 3.27
N HIS A 22 -8.83 -9.79 3.95
CA HIS A 22 -8.49 -9.42 5.32
C HIS A 22 -8.60 -10.58 6.32
N GLU A 23 -9.57 -11.47 6.12
CA GLU A 23 -9.77 -12.66 6.96
C GLU A 23 -8.66 -13.70 6.70
N ARG A 24 -8.34 -13.95 5.42
CA ARG A 24 -7.29 -14.90 5.00
C ARG A 24 -5.95 -14.66 5.70
N TRP A 25 -5.57 -13.39 5.86
CA TRP A 25 -4.31 -13.00 6.49
C TRP A 25 -4.47 -12.39 7.89
N ASN A 26 -5.67 -12.46 8.47
CA ASN A 26 -5.97 -11.88 9.77
C ASN A 26 -5.46 -10.43 9.90
N LEU A 27 -5.86 -9.58 8.95
CA LEU A 27 -5.52 -8.16 8.97
C LEU A 27 -6.34 -7.45 10.06
N THR A 28 -5.63 -6.73 10.90
CA THR A 28 -6.21 -5.89 11.95
C THR A 28 -6.88 -4.63 11.36
N PRO A 29 -7.76 -3.96 12.10
CA PRO A 29 -8.30 -2.67 11.68
C PRO A 29 -7.23 -1.62 11.35
N ARG A 30 -6.09 -1.64 12.08
CA ARG A 30 -4.93 -0.77 11.84
C ARG A 30 -4.31 -1.03 10.47
N GLU A 31 -4.15 -2.30 10.11
CA GLU A 31 -3.61 -2.71 8.81
C GLU A 31 -4.59 -2.40 7.68
N ILE A 32 -5.90 -2.61 7.88
CA ILE A 32 -6.91 -2.24 6.88
C ILE A 32 -6.93 -0.72 6.65
N ALA A 33 -6.81 0.07 7.72
CA ALA A 33 -6.82 1.52 7.64
C ALA A 33 -5.71 2.07 6.73
N ILE A 34 -4.50 1.49 6.78
CA ILE A 34 -3.39 1.98 5.95
C ILE A 34 -3.60 1.66 4.46
N LEU A 35 -4.33 0.60 4.11
CA LEU A 35 -4.69 0.30 2.70
C LEU A 35 -5.65 1.35 2.13
N CYS A 36 -6.51 1.91 2.97
CA CYS A 36 -7.60 2.81 2.61
C CYS A 36 -7.22 4.30 2.62
N ALA A 37 -6.01 4.67 3.03
CA ALA A 37 -5.64 6.06 3.31
C ALA A 37 -4.37 6.54 2.59
N SER A 38 -4.14 7.86 2.62
CA SER A 38 -2.81 8.42 2.44
C SER A 38 -2.14 8.53 3.79
N HIS A 39 -0.91 8.05 3.88
CA HIS A 39 -0.09 8.26 5.06
C HIS A 39 1.05 9.24 4.78
N THR A 40 1.69 9.71 5.85
CA THR A 40 2.74 10.74 5.79
C THR A 40 4.16 10.16 5.76
N GLY A 41 4.30 8.83 5.87
CA GLY A 41 5.58 8.14 5.71
C GLY A 41 6.41 8.00 6.99
N THR A 42 5.77 8.17 8.16
CA THR A 42 6.37 7.94 9.49
C THR A 42 6.84 6.49 9.67
N ASP A 43 7.71 6.28 10.64
CA ASP A 43 8.21 4.94 11.00
C ASP A 43 7.08 3.99 11.40
N GLU A 44 6.04 4.51 12.06
CA GLU A 44 4.85 3.72 12.40
C GLU A 44 4.13 3.20 11.14
N HIS A 45 3.95 4.05 10.12
CA HIS A 45 3.34 3.61 8.86
C HIS A 45 4.18 2.53 8.18
N VAL A 46 5.51 2.69 8.19
CA VAL A 46 6.43 1.68 7.61
C VAL A 46 6.31 0.35 8.36
N SER A 47 6.25 0.36 9.69
CA SER A 47 6.05 -0.85 10.51
C SER A 47 4.76 -1.58 10.13
N VAL A 48 3.64 -0.87 10.04
CA VAL A 48 2.35 -1.49 9.64
C VAL A 48 2.43 -2.08 8.24
N LEU A 49 3.07 -1.39 7.29
CA LEU A 49 3.24 -1.93 5.93
C LEU A 49 4.07 -3.20 5.92
N GLN A 50 5.15 -3.25 6.71
CA GLN A 50 6.01 -4.43 6.82
C GLN A 50 5.28 -5.62 7.45
N GLU A 51 4.41 -5.39 8.44
CA GLU A 51 3.54 -6.41 9.03
C GLU A 51 2.63 -7.05 7.96
N ILE A 52 1.95 -6.22 7.15
CA ILE A 52 1.09 -6.70 6.06
C ILE A 52 1.91 -7.43 4.98
N GLN A 53 3.03 -6.83 4.57
CA GLN A 53 3.93 -7.37 3.55
C GLN A 53 4.48 -8.74 3.94
N GLY A 54 4.82 -8.94 5.21
CA GLY A 54 5.24 -10.23 5.75
C GLY A 54 4.13 -11.28 5.68
N LYS A 55 2.88 -10.91 5.95
CA LYS A 55 1.73 -11.83 5.86
C LYS A 55 1.44 -12.28 4.43
N ILE A 56 1.58 -11.37 3.45
CA ILE A 56 1.27 -11.63 2.03
C ILE A 56 2.50 -12.03 1.19
N GLU A 57 3.67 -12.17 1.83
CA GLU A 57 4.94 -12.57 1.22
C GLU A 57 5.40 -11.64 0.08
N VAL A 58 5.30 -10.33 0.26
CA VAL A 58 5.86 -9.35 -0.69
C VAL A 58 6.80 -8.41 0.05
N THR A 59 7.53 -7.59 -0.70
CA THR A 59 8.49 -6.63 -0.16
C THR A 59 8.26 -5.25 -0.75
N GLN A 60 8.92 -4.24 -0.19
CA GLN A 60 8.91 -2.90 -0.76
C GLN A 60 9.47 -2.83 -2.20
N ALA A 61 10.24 -3.82 -2.64
CA ALA A 61 10.74 -3.89 -4.01
C ALA A 61 9.63 -4.20 -5.04
N ASP A 62 8.52 -4.78 -4.59
CA ASP A 62 7.34 -5.05 -5.42
C ASP A 62 6.44 -3.81 -5.55
N LEU A 63 6.73 -2.72 -4.84
CA LEU A 63 5.93 -1.51 -4.88
C LEU A 63 6.22 -0.66 -6.11
N LEU A 64 5.16 -0.33 -6.86
CA LEU A 64 5.19 0.49 -8.07
C LEU A 64 4.73 1.93 -7.78
N CYS A 65 4.82 2.39 -6.54
CA CYS A 65 4.50 3.77 -6.16
C CYS A 65 5.66 4.75 -6.36
N GLY A 66 6.88 4.27 -6.56
CA GLY A 66 8.07 5.12 -6.60
C GLY A 66 8.50 5.58 -5.21
N ILE A 67 9.35 6.62 -5.17
CA ILE A 67 10.01 7.12 -3.95
C ILE A 67 9.89 8.64 -3.90
N HIS A 68 9.53 9.18 -2.73
CA HIS A 68 9.62 10.60 -2.41
C HIS A 68 9.97 10.78 -0.93
N ALA A 69 10.45 11.96 -0.54
CA ALA A 69 10.70 12.29 0.86
C ALA A 69 9.40 12.18 1.71
N PRO A 70 9.45 11.71 2.97
CA PRO A 70 8.26 11.67 3.82
C PRO A 70 7.59 13.03 3.92
N ILE A 71 6.26 13.03 3.94
CA ILE A 71 5.46 14.25 4.14
C ILE A 71 5.67 14.74 5.58
N ASP A 72 5.75 13.81 6.52
CA ASP A 72 6.01 14.10 7.93
C ASP A 72 7.39 14.75 8.10
N ALA A 73 7.39 16.01 8.58
CA ALA A 73 8.60 16.81 8.71
C ALA A 73 9.59 16.26 9.75
N PRO A 74 9.16 15.85 10.97
CA PRO A 74 10.05 15.19 11.92
C PRO A 74 10.72 13.94 11.34
N THR A 75 9.97 13.06 10.68
CA THR A 75 10.52 11.85 10.06
C THR A 75 11.54 12.20 8.98
N ARG A 76 11.23 13.18 8.12
CA ARG A 76 12.13 13.60 7.05
C ARG A 76 13.45 14.16 7.60
N GLU A 77 13.40 14.95 8.67
CA GLU A 77 14.60 15.47 9.32
C GLU A 77 15.42 14.35 9.98
N ALA A 78 14.75 13.43 10.68
CA ALA A 78 15.42 12.31 11.32
C ALA A 78 16.11 11.38 10.30
N LEU A 79 15.52 11.15 9.12
CA LEU A 79 16.19 10.44 8.02
C LEU A 79 17.45 11.17 7.55
N ARG A 80 17.35 12.50 7.37
CA ARG A 80 18.47 13.34 6.93
C ARG A 80 19.63 13.30 7.92
N GLU A 81 19.34 13.39 9.22
CA GLU A 81 20.34 13.30 10.29
C GLU A 81 21.04 11.93 10.32
N ARG A 82 20.32 10.86 10.01
CA ARG A 82 20.88 9.50 9.93
C ARG A 82 21.54 9.16 8.59
N GLY A 83 21.44 10.03 7.59
CA GLY A 83 21.93 9.75 6.23
C GLY A 83 21.15 8.63 5.52
N GLU A 84 19.87 8.46 5.87
CA GLU A 84 18.98 7.45 5.29
C GLU A 84 18.18 8.01 4.12
N GLU A 85 18.14 7.27 3.01
CA GLU A 85 17.30 7.61 1.86
C GLU A 85 15.84 7.13 2.06
N PRO A 86 14.84 7.86 1.57
CA PRO A 86 13.46 7.39 1.56
C PRO A 86 13.30 6.11 0.75
N THR A 87 12.38 5.24 1.18
CA THR A 87 12.07 3.99 0.48
C THR A 87 10.63 3.99 -0.05
N PRO A 88 10.25 3.04 -0.93
CA PRO A 88 8.86 2.93 -1.42
C PRO A 88 7.84 2.83 -0.29
N ASN A 89 8.16 2.16 0.82
CA ASN A 89 7.28 2.07 1.99
C ASN A 89 6.95 3.45 2.62
N ARG A 90 7.78 4.48 2.41
CA ARG A 90 7.53 5.84 2.90
C ARG A 90 6.68 6.69 1.95
N HIS A 91 6.46 6.25 0.72
CA HIS A 91 5.57 6.93 -0.22
C HIS A 91 4.14 6.92 0.32
N ASN A 92 3.41 8.04 0.23
CA ASN A 92 2.03 8.16 0.74
C ASN A 92 0.98 7.22 0.11
N CYS A 93 1.40 6.40 -0.85
CA CYS A 93 0.58 5.48 -1.61
C CYS A 93 0.98 4.02 -1.36
N SER A 94 2.06 3.73 -0.65
CA SER A 94 2.50 2.34 -0.44
C SER A 94 1.41 1.51 0.23
N GLY A 95 0.58 2.09 1.12
CA GLY A 95 -0.63 1.45 1.63
C GLY A 95 -1.55 0.85 0.56
N LYS A 96 -2.05 1.67 -0.39
CA LYS A 96 -2.92 1.15 -1.46
C LYS A 96 -2.20 0.15 -2.38
N HIS A 97 -0.90 0.33 -2.60
CA HIS A 97 -0.12 -0.58 -3.45
C HIS A 97 0.08 -1.94 -2.77
N THR A 98 0.38 -1.95 -1.46
CA THR A 98 0.37 -3.17 -0.64
C THR A 98 -1.00 -3.84 -0.69
N GLY A 99 -2.10 -3.07 -0.69
CA GLY A 99 -3.46 -3.61 -0.85
C GLY A 99 -3.69 -4.27 -2.22
N MET A 100 -3.20 -3.66 -3.30
CA MET A 100 -3.25 -4.25 -4.65
C MET A 100 -2.41 -5.54 -4.75
N LEU A 101 -1.24 -5.57 -4.12
CA LEU A 101 -0.40 -6.77 -4.04
C LEU A 101 -1.06 -7.88 -3.20
N ALA A 102 -1.70 -7.53 -2.09
CA ALA A 102 -2.49 -8.47 -1.29
C ALA A 102 -3.64 -9.06 -2.11
N HIS A 103 -4.30 -8.23 -2.92
CA HIS A 103 -5.35 -8.66 -3.83
C HIS A 103 -4.81 -9.59 -4.93
N ALA A 104 -3.64 -9.30 -5.51
CA ALA A 104 -2.99 -10.20 -6.46
C ALA A 104 -2.69 -11.57 -5.82
N ARG A 105 -2.12 -11.56 -4.61
CA ARG A 105 -1.82 -12.76 -3.83
C ARG A 105 -3.07 -13.58 -3.49
N LEU A 106 -4.21 -12.93 -3.27
CA LEU A 106 -5.46 -13.62 -2.89
C LEU A 106 -5.95 -14.55 -4.00
N PHE A 107 -5.76 -14.13 -5.24
CA PHE A 107 -6.23 -14.83 -6.43
C PHE A 107 -5.12 -15.49 -7.26
N ASN A 108 -3.88 -15.53 -6.72
CA ASN A 108 -2.70 -16.02 -7.44
C ASN A 108 -2.48 -15.31 -8.80
N PHE A 109 -2.77 -14.01 -8.86
CA PHE A 109 -2.44 -13.19 -10.01
C PHE A 109 -0.95 -12.81 -10.00
N PRO A 110 -0.39 -12.38 -11.15
CA PRO A 110 0.92 -11.77 -11.17
C PRO A 110 1.01 -10.60 -10.19
N ILE A 111 2.12 -10.52 -9.45
CA ILE A 111 2.44 -9.36 -8.61
C ILE A 111 3.22 -8.29 -9.38
N ALA A 112 3.61 -8.57 -10.62
CA ALA A 112 4.23 -7.61 -11.52
C ALA A 112 3.15 -6.81 -12.26
N ASP A 113 3.44 -5.54 -12.55
CA ASP A 113 2.60 -4.66 -13.38
C ASP A 113 1.13 -4.55 -12.91
N TYR A 114 0.86 -4.72 -11.61
CA TYR A 114 -0.51 -4.69 -11.07
C TYR A 114 -1.21 -3.34 -11.19
N ILE A 115 -0.50 -2.29 -11.59
CA ILE A 115 -1.05 -0.95 -11.85
C ILE A 115 -1.59 -0.81 -13.28
N ASN A 116 -1.30 -1.76 -14.17
CA ASN A 116 -1.76 -1.74 -15.54
C ASN A 116 -3.29 -1.90 -15.58
N PRO A 117 -4.04 -1.03 -16.29
CA PRO A 117 -5.50 -1.12 -16.40
C PRO A 117 -6.03 -2.46 -16.93
N GLU A 118 -5.20 -3.23 -17.64
CA GLU A 118 -5.53 -4.57 -18.11
C GLU A 118 -5.22 -5.68 -17.10
N HIS A 119 -4.53 -5.37 -16.01
CA HIS A 119 -4.22 -6.33 -14.97
C HIS A 119 -5.50 -6.81 -14.24
N PRO A 120 -5.62 -8.11 -13.90
CA PRO A 120 -6.79 -8.64 -13.21
C PRO A 120 -7.17 -7.91 -11.91
N VAL A 121 -6.17 -7.39 -11.16
CA VAL A 121 -6.41 -6.56 -9.98
C VAL A 121 -7.13 -5.26 -10.35
N GLN A 122 -6.70 -4.56 -11.40
CA GLN A 122 -7.36 -3.32 -11.83
C GLN A 122 -8.77 -3.59 -12.36
N LYS A 123 -8.98 -4.67 -13.12
CA LYS A 123 -10.31 -5.07 -13.60
C LYS A 123 -11.31 -5.40 -12.50
N ARG A 124 -10.83 -5.75 -11.30
CA ARG A 124 -11.68 -5.97 -10.12
C ARG A 124 -11.94 -4.71 -9.30
N ILE A 125 -11.11 -3.68 -9.47
CA ILE A 125 -11.23 -2.38 -8.79
C ILE A 125 -12.17 -1.44 -9.57
N LEU A 126 -12.14 -1.52 -10.90
CA LEU A 126 -12.95 -0.71 -11.83
C LEU A 126 -14.34 -1.31 -12.04
#